data_AF-A0A1C4PIQ9-F1
#
_entry.id   AF-A0A1C4PIQ9-F1
#
_cell.length_a   1.000
_cell.length_b   1.000
_cell.length_c   1.000
_cell.angle_alpha   90.00
_cell.angle_beta   90.00
_cell.angle_gamma   90.00
#
_symmetry.space_group_name_H-M   'P 1'
#
loop_
_entity.id
_entity.type
_entity.pdbx_description
1 polymer ?
#
loop_
_entity_poly.entity_id
_entity_poly.type
_entity_poly.pdbx_seq_one_letter_code
_entity_poly.pdbx_strand_id
1 'polypeptide(L)'
;MVDNLETALAEVSALLTAAEPGDRPGLQKAVAALSGLLARSPDPEVQWARQVLAAAGLDPATAQVEAVRALRAEAPGLGVLEAGILAKRSAESDAGTGVA
;
A
#
# COMPACT_ATOMS: atom_id res chain seq x y z
N MET A 1 -7.38 11.28 -5.74
CA MET A 1 -5.98 11.73 -5.68
C MET A 1 -5.23 10.78 -6.58
N VAL A 2 -4.76 11.24 -7.73
CA VAL A 2 -4.01 10.37 -8.65
C VAL A 2 -2.68 10.06 -7.97
N ASP A 3 -2.34 8.79 -7.78
CA ASP A 3 -1.01 8.46 -7.26
C ASP A 3 0.01 8.82 -8.36
N ASN A 4 0.82 9.85 -8.08
CA ASN A 4 1.78 10.38 -9.03
C ASN A 4 2.76 9.29 -9.51
N LEU A 5 2.98 8.26 -8.69
CA LEU A 5 3.85 7.15 -9.02
C LEU A 5 3.19 6.13 -9.97
N GLU A 6 1.89 5.85 -9.80
CA GLU A 6 1.13 5.02 -10.74
C GLU A 6 1.05 5.68 -12.12
N THR A 7 0.86 7.00 -12.13
CA THR A 7 0.87 7.79 -13.38
C THR A 7 2.23 7.71 -14.06
N ALA A 8 3.32 7.90 -13.31
CA ALA A 8 4.68 7.78 -13.86
C ALA A 8 4.94 6.38 -14.42
N LEU A 9 4.52 5.31 -13.73
CA LEU A 9 4.66 3.94 -14.23
C LEU A 9 3.90 3.73 -15.55
N ALA A 10 2.67 4.25 -15.65
CA ALA A 10 1.85 4.15 -16.85
C ALA A 10 2.51 4.85 -18.05
N GLU A 11 2.99 6.07 -17.87
CA GLU A 11 3.68 6.85 -18.91
C GLU A 11 4.98 6.15 -19.38
N VAL A 12 5.81 5.67 -18.46
CA VAL A 12 7.06 4.97 -18.83
C VAL A 12 6.77 3.63 -19.52
N SER A 13 5.69 2.94 -19.14
CA SER A 13 5.25 1.71 -19.82
C SER A 13 4.75 1.97 -21.25
N ALA A 14 4.07 3.09 -21.47
CA ALA A 14 3.67 3.53 -22.80
C ALA A 14 4.90 3.84 -23.68
N LEU A 15 5.89 4.54 -23.12
CA LEU A 15 7.17 4.79 -23.81
C LEU A 15 7.91 3.49 -24.16
N LEU A 16 7.97 2.52 -23.24
CA LEU A 16 8.58 1.21 -23.51
C LEU A 16 7.88 0.46 -24.67
N THR A 17 6.56 0.58 -24.75
CA THR A 17 5.76 -0.04 -25.81
C THR A 17 6.11 0.56 -27.17
N ALA A 18 6.31 1.88 -27.24
CA ALA A 18 6.68 2.60 -28.46
C ALA A 18 8.19 2.61 -28.77
N ALA A 19 9.04 2.18 -27.83
CA ALA A 19 10.49 2.32 -27.93
C ALA A 19 11.12 1.42 -29.00
N GLU A 20 12.12 1.99 -29.69
CA GLU A 20 13.01 1.26 -30.58
C GLU A 20 13.89 0.25 -29.79
N PRO A 21 14.43 -0.79 -30.46
CA PRO A 21 15.19 -1.84 -29.78
C PRO A 21 16.37 -1.35 -28.92
N GLY A 22 16.98 -0.21 -29.27
CA GLY A 22 18.10 0.39 -28.52
C GLY A 22 17.71 0.95 -27.15
N ASP A 23 16.51 1.51 -27.02
CA ASP A 23 16.05 2.21 -25.80
C ASP A 23 15.30 1.28 -24.82
N ARG A 24 14.81 0.13 -25.33
CA ARG A 24 14.05 -0.85 -24.55
C ARG A 24 14.75 -1.33 -23.27
N PRO A 25 16.06 -1.68 -23.26
CA PRO A 25 16.70 -2.19 -22.05
C PRO A 25 16.71 -1.17 -20.91
N GLY A 26 16.85 0.12 -21.21
CA GLY A 26 16.81 1.19 -20.22
C GLY A 26 15.41 1.38 -19.65
N LEU A 27 14.41 1.44 -20.52
CA LEU A 27 13.01 1.61 -20.12
C LEU A 27 12.45 0.42 -19.34
N GLN A 28 12.86 -0.80 -19.66
CA GLN A 28 12.51 -1.99 -18.87
C GLN A 28 13.04 -1.90 -17.43
N LYS A 29 14.28 -1.44 -17.24
CA LYS A 29 14.85 -1.22 -15.90
C LYS A 29 14.09 -0.13 -15.15
N ALA A 30 13.70 0.94 -15.83
CA ALA A 30 12.91 2.02 -15.23
C ALA A 30 11.53 1.52 -14.78
N VAL A 31 10.80 0.79 -15.62
CA VAL A 31 9.52 0.14 -15.26
C VAL A 31 9.69 -0.76 -14.05
N ALA A 32 10.70 -1.64 -14.04
CA ALA A 32 10.94 -2.54 -12.92
C ALA A 32 11.22 -1.78 -11.60
N ALA A 33 11.98 -0.68 -11.65
CA ALA A 33 12.25 0.16 -10.50
C ALA A 33 10.98 0.86 -9.97
N LEU A 34 10.18 1.45 -10.87
CA LEU A 34 8.93 2.13 -10.53
C LEU A 34 7.89 1.16 -9.95
N SER A 35 7.71 -0.01 -10.56
CA SER A 35 6.84 -1.07 -10.02
C SER A 35 7.30 -1.53 -8.64
N GLY A 36 8.62 -1.64 -8.43
CA GLY A 36 9.19 -1.96 -7.13
C GLY A 36 8.97 -0.85 -6.09
N LEU A 37 8.90 0.41 -6.50
CA LEU A 37 8.56 1.52 -5.62
C LEU A 37 7.06 1.52 -5.29
N LEU A 38 6.17 1.24 -6.25
CA LEU A 38 4.74 1.10 -5.99
C LEU A 38 4.44 -0.04 -5.03
N ALA A 39 5.07 -1.19 -5.22
CA ALA A 39 4.94 -2.33 -4.32
C ALA A 39 5.43 -2.02 -2.89
N ARG A 40 6.31 -1.03 -2.73
CA ARG A 40 6.84 -0.54 -1.44
C ARG A 40 6.12 0.71 -0.95
N SER A 41 5.32 1.37 -1.79
CA SER A 41 4.55 2.55 -1.41
C SER A 41 3.46 2.08 -0.44
N PRO A 42 3.43 2.61 0.78
CA PRO A 42 2.43 2.19 1.75
C PRO A 42 1.05 2.59 1.22
N ASP A 43 0.18 1.60 1.04
CA ASP A 43 -1.23 1.85 0.72
C ASP A 43 -1.78 2.89 1.73
N PRO A 44 -2.30 4.04 1.26
CA PRO A 44 -2.74 5.12 2.14
C PRO A 44 -3.78 4.69 3.18
N GLU A 45 -4.66 3.75 2.82
CA GLU A 45 -5.67 3.22 3.73
C GLU A 45 -5.04 2.32 4.79
N VAL A 46 -4.03 1.53 4.41
CA VAL A 46 -3.25 0.71 5.35
C VAL A 46 -2.41 1.60 6.27
N GLN A 47 -1.85 2.69 5.76
CA GLN A 47 -1.11 3.67 6.58
C GLN A 47 -2.03 4.37 7.58
N TRP A 48 -3.21 4.83 7.12
CA TRP A 48 -4.22 5.39 8.00
C TRP A 48 -4.66 4.38 9.07
N ALA A 49 -4.96 3.15 8.67
CA ALA A 49 -5.37 2.10 9.59
C ALA A 49 -4.29 1.83 10.66
N ARG A 50 -3.01 1.77 10.29
CA ARG A 50 -1.91 1.67 11.25
C ARG A 50 -1.88 2.82 12.24
N GLN A 51 -2.07 4.07 11.78
CA GLN A 51 -2.09 5.23 12.67
C GLN A 51 -3.22 5.16 13.68
N VAL A 52 -4.43 4.78 13.24
CA VAL A 52 -5.59 4.59 14.12
C VAL A 52 -5.34 3.49 15.15
N LEU A 53 -4.82 2.35 14.71
CA LEU A 53 -4.55 1.20 15.59
C LEU A 53 -3.42 1.50 16.59
N ALA A 54 -2.36 2.16 16.15
CA ALA A 54 -1.27 2.59 17.02
C ALA A 54 -1.75 3.61 18.07
N ALA A 55 -2.61 4.56 17.68
CA ALA A 55 -3.20 5.52 18.61
C ALA A 55 -4.12 4.86 19.65
N ALA A 56 -4.77 3.75 19.28
CA ALA A 56 -5.59 2.93 20.17
C ALA A 56 -4.77 1.93 21.01
N GLY A 57 -3.46 1.80 20.77
CA GLY A 57 -2.61 0.80 21.42
C GLY A 57 -2.96 -0.64 21.05
N LEU A 58 -3.54 -0.85 19.86
CA LEU A 58 -4.02 -2.15 19.40
C LEU A 58 -3.02 -2.78 18.42
N ASP A 59 -2.67 -4.03 18.67
CA ASP A 59 -1.98 -4.88 17.69
C ASP A 59 -3.02 -5.63 16.85
N PRO A 60 -3.12 -5.35 15.53
CA PRO A 60 -4.07 -6.02 14.66
C PRO A 60 -3.84 -7.53 14.51
N ALA A 61 -2.64 -8.05 14.81
CA ALA A 61 -2.34 -9.47 14.74
C ALA A 61 -2.98 -10.27 15.88
N THR A 62 -3.23 -9.63 17.02
CA THR A 62 -3.72 -10.28 18.24
C THR A 62 -5.10 -9.79 18.68
N ALA A 63 -5.52 -8.58 18.26
CA ALA A 63 -6.76 -7.94 18.66
C ALA A 63 -7.66 -7.57 17.46
N GLN A 64 -7.96 -8.55 16.59
CA GLN A 64 -8.64 -8.30 15.31
C GLN A 64 -10.03 -7.66 15.44
N VAL A 65 -10.82 -8.06 16.45
CA VAL A 65 -12.18 -7.53 16.65
C VAL A 65 -12.14 -6.09 17.17
N GLU A 66 -11.25 -5.82 18.12
CA GLU A 66 -11.00 -4.50 18.68
C GLU A 66 -10.42 -3.57 17.61
N ALA A 67 -9.52 -4.06 16.76
CA ALA A 67 -8.96 -3.33 15.63
C ALA A 67 -10.06 -2.90 14.65
N VAL A 68 -10.94 -3.83 14.25
CA VAL A 68 -12.10 -3.52 13.39
C VAL A 68 -13.02 -2.49 14.04
N ARG A 69 -13.24 -2.57 15.35
CA ARG A 69 -14.06 -1.60 16.08
C ARG A 69 -13.40 -0.21 16.10
N ALA A 70 -12.10 -0.13 16.34
CA ALA A 70 -11.35 1.13 16.36
C ALA A 70 -11.37 1.81 14.98
N LEU A 71 -11.13 1.06 13.90
CA LEU A 71 -11.19 1.58 12.54
C LEU A 71 -12.58 2.14 12.19
N ARG A 72 -13.64 1.44 12.61
CA ARG A 72 -15.02 1.87 12.36
C ARG A 72 -15.48 3.00 13.27
N ALA A 73 -14.83 3.22 14.41
CA ALA A 73 -15.09 4.38 15.26
C ALA A 73 -14.58 5.67 14.60
N GLU A 74 -13.39 5.62 13.98
CA GLU A 74 -12.80 6.75 13.25
C GLU A 74 -13.42 6.95 11.86
N ALA A 75 -13.90 5.87 11.22
CA ALA A 75 -14.61 5.91 9.94
C ALA A 75 -15.99 5.22 10.05
N PRO A 76 -17.05 5.91 10.50
CA PRO A 76 -18.38 5.32 10.71
C PRO A 76 -19.05 4.72 9.46
N GLY A 77 -18.59 5.10 8.26
CA GLY A 77 -19.04 4.55 6.98
C GLY A 77 -18.29 3.30 6.52
N LEU A 78 -17.22 2.90 7.22
CA LEU A 78 -16.39 1.76 6.84
C LEU A 78 -17.11 0.43 7.10
N GLY A 79 -17.22 -0.39 6.06
CA GLY A 79 -17.83 -1.71 6.15
C GLY A 79 -17.05 -2.64 7.08
N VAL A 80 -17.74 -3.58 7.73
CA VAL A 80 -17.08 -4.55 8.64
C VAL A 80 -16.04 -5.39 7.92
N LEU A 81 -16.36 -5.85 6.71
CA LEU A 81 -15.45 -6.65 5.88
C LEU A 81 -14.22 -5.83 5.48
N GLU A 82 -14.44 -4.59 5.03
CA GLU A 82 -13.39 -3.67 4.60
C GLU A 82 -12.44 -3.31 5.74
N ALA A 83 -13.00 -3.00 6.92
CA ALA A 83 -12.23 -2.80 8.15
C ALA A 83 -11.42 -4.06 8.54
N GLY A 84 -11.98 -5.25 8.37
CA GLY A 84 -11.29 -6.52 8.64
C GLY A 84 -10.12 -6.76 7.69
N ILE A 85 -10.29 -6.44 6.41
CA ILE A 85 -9.23 -6.52 5.40
C ILE A 85 -8.12 -5.51 5.73
N LEU A 86 -8.46 -4.26 6.06
CA LEU A 86 -7.48 -3.24 6.43
C LEU A 86 -6.69 -3.57 7.69
N ALA A 87 -7.35 -4.10 8.73
CA ALA A 87 -6.68 -4.56 9.94
C ALA A 87 -5.66 -5.67 9.62
N LYS A 88 -6.05 -6.66 8.80
CA LYS A 88 -5.17 -7.75 8.38
C LYS A 88 -3.95 -7.25 7.57
N ARG A 89 -4.19 -6.39 6.56
CA ARG A 89 -3.12 -5.81 5.73
C ARG A 89 -2.15 -4.93 6.53
N SER A 90 -2.65 -4.31 7.60
CA SER A 90 -1.84 -3.52 8.53
C SER A 90 -0.90 -4.40 9.36
N ALA A 91 -1.34 -5.58 9.79
CA ALA A 91 -0.50 -6.56 10.48
C ALA A 91 0.58 -7.16 9.55
N GLU A 92 0.21 -7.50 8.31
CA GLU A 92 1.14 -8.10 7.32
C GLU A 92 2.25 -7.13 6.89
N SER A 93 1.97 -5.83 6.85
CA SER A 93 2.98 -4.82 6.51
C SER A 93 3.94 -4.51 7.66
N ASP A 94 3.53 -4.72 8.92
CA ASP A 94 4.39 -4.50 10.08
C ASP A 94 5.41 -5.64 10.27
N ALA A 95 5.01 -6.87 9.90
CA ALA A 95 5.91 -8.03 9.85
C ALA A 95 7.13 -7.85 8.91
N GLY A 96 7.07 -6.88 7.98
CA GLY A 96 8.18 -6.55 7.09
C GLY A 96 9.19 -5.53 7.63
N THR A 97 8.92 -4.87 8.77
CA THR A 97 9.77 -3.77 9.31
C THR A 97 10.60 -4.19 10.53
N GLY A 98 10.48 -5.44 10.98
CA GLY A 98 11.32 -6.01 12.05
C GLY A 98 12.64 -6.59 11.52
N VAL A 99 13.55 -5.77 11.01
CA VAL A 99 14.97 -6.17 10.81
C VAL A 99 15.87 -5.19 11.54
N ALA A 100 16.60 -5.76 12.50
CA ALA A 100 17.67 -5.18 13.29
C ALA A 100 18.93 -4.90 12.45
#